data_AF-A0A3D4YJ60-F1
#
_entry.id   AF-A0A3D4YJ60-F1
#
_cell.length_a   1.000
_cell.length_b   1.000
_cell.length_c   1.000
_cell.angle_alpha   90.00
_cell.angle_beta   90.00
_cell.angle_gamma   90.00
#
_symmetry.space_group_name_H-M   'P 1'
#
loop_
_entity.id
_entity.type
_entity.pdbx_description
1 polymer ?
#
loop_
_entity_poly.entity_id
_entity_poly.type
_entity_poly.pdbx_seq_one_letter_code
_entity_poly.pdbx_strand_id
1 'polypeptide(L)'
;MPETVTCVRCGETRAGFVKPPFPGPIGARVVEGICTPCWADWLKQQTMLINHYGLNVMDPQARAFLTKNMTAFFFKTGDSAEIDTSKKGTISH
;
A
#
# COMPACT_ATOMS: atom_id res chain seq x y z
N MET A 1 17.36 -7.79 -14.81
CA MET A 1 17.70 -7.53 -13.40
C MET A 1 16.66 -6.57 -12.85
N PRO A 2 16.25 -6.66 -11.56
CA PRO A 2 15.37 -5.66 -10.98
C PRO A 2 16.07 -4.31 -11.02
N GLU A 3 15.41 -3.29 -11.56
CA GLU A 3 15.93 -1.94 -11.56
C GLU A 3 16.10 -1.47 -10.12
N THR A 4 17.22 -0.84 -9.78
CA THR A 4 17.42 -0.30 -8.43
C THR A 4 16.57 0.95 -8.26
N VAL A 5 15.80 0.99 -7.17
CA VAL A 5 14.91 2.09 -6.84
C VAL A 5 15.34 2.74 -5.53
N THR A 6 15.35 4.06 -5.49
CA THR A 6 15.49 4.82 -4.26
C THR A 6 14.14 4.82 -3.54
N CYS A 7 14.04 4.05 -2.47
CA CYS A 7 12.78 3.86 -1.80
C CYS A 7 12.39 5.10 -1.00
N VAL A 8 11.24 5.70 -1.31
CA VAL A 8 10.75 6.89 -0.59
C VAL A 8 10.36 6.58 0.87
N ARG A 9 10.06 5.32 1.19
CA ARG A 9 9.66 4.90 2.55
C ARG A 9 10.85 4.72 3.48
N CYS A 10 11.89 4.00 3.05
CA CYS A 10 13.07 3.74 3.88
C CYS A 10 14.28 4.62 3.56
N GLY A 11 14.23 5.41 2.48
CA GLY A 11 15.32 6.29 2.05
C GLY A 11 16.51 5.58 1.38
N GLU A 12 16.49 4.25 1.32
CA GLU A 12 17.60 3.45 0.78
C GLU A 12 17.38 3.07 -0.69
N THR A 13 18.48 2.99 -1.45
CA THR A 13 18.48 2.42 -2.79
C THR A 13 18.58 0.90 -2.73
N ARG A 14 17.54 0.20 -3.16
CA ARG A 14 17.45 -1.26 -3.14
C ARG A 14 16.89 -1.79 -4.45
N ALA A 15 16.87 -3.11 -4.61
CA ALA A 15 16.19 -3.73 -5.75
C ALA A 15 14.70 -3.31 -5.78
N GLY A 16 14.27 -2.83 -6.94
CA GLY A 16 12.88 -2.55 -7.23
C GLY A 16 12.12 -3.81 -7.62
N PHE A 17 11.00 -3.63 -8.31
CA PHE A 17 10.17 -4.73 -8.77
C PHE A 17 10.71 -5.32 -10.08
N VAL A 18 10.60 -6.64 -10.23
CA VAL A 18 10.86 -7.31 -11.52
C VAL A 18 9.65 -7.15 -12.44
N LYS A 19 8.43 -7.09 -11.88
CA LYS A 19 7.17 -6.83 -12.58
C LYS A 19 6.23 -6.01 -11.68
N PRO A 20 5.41 -5.12 -12.26
CA PRO A 20 4.45 -4.34 -11.49
C PRO A 20 3.44 -5.25 -10.77
N PRO A 21 3.15 -5.01 -9.49
CA PRO A 21 2.25 -5.86 -8.71
C PRO A 21 0.77 -5.68 -9.10
N PHE A 22 0.41 -4.52 -9.66
CA PHE A 22 -0.94 -4.26 -10.16
C PHE A 22 -0.91 -3.17 -11.24
N PRO A 23 -1.85 -3.21 -12.20
CA PRO A 23 -1.94 -2.20 -13.25
C PRO A 23 -2.50 -0.87 -12.74
N GLY A 24 -2.21 0.21 -13.48
CA GLY A 24 -2.74 1.55 -13.24
C GLY A 24 -1.72 2.55 -12.68
N PRO A 25 -2.10 3.83 -12.57
CA PRO A 25 -1.18 4.93 -12.24
C PRO A 25 -0.58 4.81 -10.84
N ILE A 26 -1.37 4.32 -9.87
CA ILE A 26 -0.86 4.08 -8.51
C ILE A 26 0.13 2.90 -8.46
N GLY A 27 0.00 1.93 -9.36
CA GLY A 27 0.91 0.80 -9.48
C GLY A 27 2.26 1.22 -10.04
N ALA A 28 2.25 2.05 -11.08
CA ALA A 28 3.46 2.68 -11.62
C ALA A 28 4.19 3.47 -10.52
N ARG A 29 3.47 4.32 -9.78
CA ARG A 29 4.06 5.12 -8.69
C ARG A 29 4.70 4.28 -7.58
N VAL A 30 4.10 3.14 -7.24
CA VAL A 30 4.68 2.19 -6.26
C VAL A 30 5.96 1.58 -6.83
N VAL A 31 5.95 1.13 -8.08
CA VAL A 31 7.12 0.50 -8.70
C VAL A 31 8.30 1.47 -8.81
N GLU A 32 8.02 2.73 -9.15
CA GLU A 32 9.04 3.78 -9.31
C GLU A 32 9.62 4.30 -8.00
N GLY A 33 8.91 4.12 -6.87
CA GLY A 33 9.30 4.74 -5.59
C GLY A 33 9.49 3.79 -4.42
N ILE A 34 9.12 2.50 -4.55
CA ILE A 34 9.10 1.55 -3.43
C ILE A 34 9.94 0.33 -3.76
N CYS A 35 10.81 -0.06 -2.82
CA CYS A 35 11.60 -1.26 -2.96
C CYS A 35 10.82 -2.53 -2.59
N THR A 36 11.24 -3.68 -3.09
CA THR A 36 10.60 -4.98 -2.82
C THR A 36 10.46 -5.31 -1.31
N PRO A 37 11.46 -5.03 -0.44
CA PRO A 37 11.31 -5.24 1.00
C PRO A 37 10.18 -4.42 1.63
N CYS A 38 10.09 -3.13 1.31
CA CYS A 38 9.02 -2.27 1.83
C CYS A 38 7.64 -2.71 1.31
N TRP A 39 7.57 -3.22 0.09
CA TRP A 39 6.36 -3.83 -0.44
C TRP A 39 5.93 -5.08 0.34
N ALA A 40 6.87 -5.94 0.69
CA ALA A 40 6.58 -7.12 1.50
C ALA A 40 6.00 -6.75 2.88
N ASP A 41 6.46 -5.66 3.50
CA ASP A 41 5.87 -5.16 4.74
C ASP A 41 4.43 -4.69 4.56
N TRP A 42 4.14 -4.01 3.45
CA TRP A 42 2.77 -3.60 3.14
C TRP A 42 1.86 -4.79 2.95
N LEU A 43 2.29 -5.87 2.28
CA LEU A 43 1.47 -7.07 2.13
C LEU A 43 1.09 -7.69 3.48
N LYS A 44 2.00 -7.66 4.47
CA LYS A 44 1.69 -8.09 5.83
C LYS A 44 0.62 -7.18 6.47
N GLN A 45 0.77 -5.86 6.34
CA GLN A 45 -0.23 -4.90 6.84
C GLN A 45 -1.59 -5.05 6.15
N GLN A 46 -1.62 -5.16 4.82
CA GLN A 46 -2.81 -5.42 4.03
C GLN A 46 -3.53 -6.69 4.51
N THR A 47 -2.78 -7.77 4.73
CA THR A 47 -3.33 -9.04 5.23
C THR A 47 -3.98 -8.85 6.61
N MET A 48 -3.34 -8.10 7.52
CA MET A 48 -3.93 -7.76 8.82
C MET A 48 -5.20 -6.91 8.67
N LEU A 49 -5.20 -5.90 7.80
CA LEU A 49 -6.38 -5.07 7.53
C LEU A 49 -7.55 -5.91 6.98
N ILE A 50 -7.28 -6.80 6.02
CA ILE A 50 -8.28 -7.68 5.43
C ILE A 50 -8.91 -8.56 6.51
N ASN A 51 -8.09 -9.21 7.34
CA ASN A 51 -8.58 -10.09 8.40
C ASN A 51 -9.28 -9.33 9.52
N HIS A 52 -8.80 -8.14 9.89
CA HIS A 52 -9.36 -7.35 10.98
C HIS A 52 -10.72 -6.74 10.66
N TYR A 53 -10.88 -6.21 9.43
CA TYR A 53 -12.12 -5.58 8.97
C TYR A 53 -13.01 -6.51 8.15
N GLY A 54 -12.61 -7.76 7.91
CA GLY A 54 -13.36 -8.71 7.08
C GLY A 54 -13.53 -8.25 5.63
N LEU A 55 -12.48 -7.66 5.04
CA LEU A 55 -12.57 -7.02 3.73
C LEU A 55 -12.69 -8.05 2.59
N ASN A 56 -13.65 -7.83 1.69
CA ASN A 56 -13.68 -8.54 0.42
C ASN A 56 -12.85 -7.78 -0.64
N VAL A 57 -11.70 -8.31 -1.05
CA VAL A 57 -10.83 -7.66 -2.06
C VAL A 57 -11.46 -7.51 -3.45
N MET A 58 -12.60 -8.17 -3.70
CA MET A 58 -13.38 -8.00 -4.93
C MET A 58 -14.31 -6.78 -4.86
N ASP A 59 -14.63 -6.30 -3.65
CA ASP A 59 -15.44 -5.11 -3.43
C ASP A 59 -14.64 -3.84 -3.79
N PRO A 60 -15.14 -2.99 -4.71
CA PRO A 60 -14.54 -1.70 -5.02
C PRO A 60 -14.26 -0.81 -3.80
N GLN A 61 -15.14 -0.82 -2.78
CA GLN A 61 -14.95 -0.02 -1.57
C GLN A 61 -13.79 -0.53 -0.72
N ALA A 62 -13.68 -1.85 -0.55
CA ALA A 62 -12.55 -2.47 0.14
C ALA A 62 -11.23 -2.22 -0.60
N ARG A 63 -11.23 -2.29 -1.93
CA ARG A 63 -10.06 -1.93 -2.75
C ARG A 63 -9.66 -0.48 -2.55
N ALA A 64 -10.61 0.46 -2.56
CA ALA A 64 -10.35 1.87 -2.31
C ALA A 64 -9.78 2.11 -0.90
N PHE A 65 -10.33 1.45 0.12
CA PHE A 65 -9.80 1.49 1.49
C PHE A 65 -8.36 0.99 1.56
N LEU A 66 -8.06 -0.17 0.97
CA LEU A 66 -6.70 -0.72 0.93
C LEU A 66 -5.73 0.18 0.17
N THR A 67 -6.12 0.76 -0.98
CA THR A 67 -5.29 1.69 -1.75
C THR A 67 -5.00 2.98 -0.96
N LYS A 68 -5.98 3.50 -0.22
CA LYS A 68 -5.79 4.68 0.64
C LYS A 68 -4.78 4.40 1.76
N ASN A 69 -4.95 3.27 2.47
CA ASN A 69 -4.01 2.82 3.51
C ASN A 69 -2.61 2.58 2.94
N MET A 70 -2.51 1.96 1.75
CA MET A 70 -1.24 1.72 1.06
C MET A 70 -0.51 3.03 0.77
N THR A 71 -1.24 4.00 0.21
CA THR A 71 -0.66 5.28 -0.18
C THR A 71 -0.13 6.02 1.06
N ALA A 72 -0.87 6.00 2.16
CA ALA A 72 -0.41 6.59 3.42
C ALA A 72 0.77 5.85 4.05
N PHE A 73 0.78 4.52 3.98
CA PHE A 73 1.88 3.69 4.48
C PHE A 73 3.21 3.97 3.77
N PHE A 74 3.16 4.21 2.46
CA PHE A 74 4.35 4.42 1.63
C PHE A 74 4.77 5.87 1.45
N PHE A 75 3.81 6.73 1.14
CA PHE A 75 4.08 8.08 0.69
C PHE A 75 3.86 9.13 1.77
N LYS A 76 3.58 8.72 3.02
CA LYS A 76 3.36 9.56 4.22
C LYS A 76 3.04 10.99 3.80
N THR A 77 1.84 11.17 3.25
CA THR A 77 1.43 12.48 2.74
C THR A 77 1.61 13.46 3.90
N GLY A 78 2.27 14.59 3.68
CA GLY A 78 2.30 15.71 4.62
C GLY A 78 0.92 16.34 4.88
N ASP A 79 -0.14 15.62 4.53
CA ASP A 79 -1.51 15.85 4.89
C ASP A 79 -1.78 14.85 6.01
N SER A 80 -1.82 15.37 7.24
CA SER A 80 -2.23 14.68 8.45
C SER A 80 -3.68 14.21 8.33
N ALA A 81 -4.00 13.34 7.37
CA ALA A 81 -5.15 12.49 7.45
C ALA A 81 -4.74 11.38 8.42
N GLU A 82 -4.95 11.65 9.72
CA GLU A 82 -5.05 10.63 10.75
C GLU A 82 -5.86 9.46 10.19
N ILE A 83 -5.17 8.41 9.75
CA ILE A 83 -5.85 7.15 9.45
C ILE A 83 -6.10 6.55 10.82
N ASP A 84 -7.22 6.98 11.39
CA ASP A 84 -7.82 6.42 12.58
C ASP A 84 -8.16 4.95 12.29
N THR A 85 -7.17 4.09 12.49
CA THR A 85 -7.30 2.63 12.48
C THR A 85 -8.10 2.14 13.70
N SER A 86 -8.51 3.05 14.60
CA SER A 86 -9.31 2.77 15.80
C SER A 86 -10.82 2.76 15.50
N LYS A 87 -11.28 3.37 14.39
CA LYS A 87 -12.69 3.29 13.98
C LYS A 87 -13.00 1.92 13.39
N LYS A 88 -13.42 0.99 14.27
CA LYS A 88 -14.33 -0.10 13.92
C LYS A 88 -15.65 0.52 13.43
N GLY A 89 -15.71 0.89 12.16
CA GLY A 89 -16.84 1.66 11.63
C GLY A 89 -17.18 1.22 10.21
N THR A 90 -18.00 0.18 10.13
CA THR A 90 -18.98 -0.05 9.04
C THR A 90 -18.49 0.26 7.63
N ILE A 91 -17.81 -0.70 7.01
CA ILE A 91 -18.03 -0.94 5.58
C ILE A 91 -19.36 -1.69 5.53
N SER A 92 -20.46 -0.95 5.63
CA SER A 92 -21.81 -1.52 5.53
C SER A 92 -22.12 -1.78 4.06
N HIS A 93 -22.53 -3.02 3.80
CA HIS A 93 -23.06 -3.54 2.55
C HIS A 93 -24.44 -2.96 2.21
#